data_AF-A0A2Z3H2D0-F1
#
_entry.id   AF-A0A2Z3H2D0-F1
#
_cell.length_a   1.000
_cell.length_b   1.000
_cell.length_c   1.000
_cell.angle_alpha   90.00
_cell.angle_beta   90.00
_cell.angle_gamma   90.00
#
_symmetry.space_group_name_H-M   'P 1'
#
loop_
_entity.id
_entity.type
_entity.pdbx_description
1 polymer ?
#
loop_
_entity_poly.entity_id
_entity_poly.type
_entity_poly.pdbx_seq_one_letter_code
_entity_poly.pdbx_strand_id
1 'polypeptide(L)'
;MARRITPEVLTSEQQAEADRLFAALQQAAVDDLRELANLLATKNDSNTFGATEYTVRDIVLGIGAKALQHALEGRKKGGTTVPRPPAPTAPRPPRSTAGEPSPS
;
A
#
# COMPACT_ATOMS: atom_id res chain seq x y z
N MET A 1 -0.28 -13.49 25.30
CA MET A 1 -1.26 -14.25 24.50
C MET A 1 -1.21 -13.74 23.07
N ALA A 2 -0.65 -14.50 22.13
CA ALA A 2 -0.72 -14.14 20.71
C ALA A 2 -2.19 -14.28 20.29
N ARG A 3 -2.78 -13.22 19.71
CA ARG A 3 -4.03 -13.34 18.97
C ARG A 3 -3.77 -14.38 17.91
N ARG A 4 -4.25 -15.61 18.14
CA ARG A 4 -4.41 -16.59 17.07
C ARG A 4 -5.33 -15.92 16.09
N ILE A 5 -4.77 -15.38 15.01
CA ILE A 5 -5.51 -15.31 13.76
C ILE A 5 -5.89 -16.78 13.57
N THR A 6 -7.15 -17.11 13.80
CA THR A 6 -7.73 -18.38 13.36
C THR A 6 -7.17 -18.61 11.97
N PRO A 7 -6.61 -19.77 11.62
CA PRO A 7 -6.17 -20.05 10.28
C PRO A 7 -7.43 -20.03 9.41
N GLU A 8 -7.82 -18.84 9.00
CA GLU A 8 -8.74 -18.60 7.92
C GLU A 8 -7.99 -19.20 6.74
N VAL A 9 -8.52 -20.33 6.27
CA VAL A 9 -7.89 -21.08 5.19
C VAL A 9 -7.83 -20.13 4.00
N LEU A 10 -6.63 -19.63 3.71
CA LEU A 10 -6.41 -18.74 2.59
C LEU A 10 -6.71 -19.52 1.31
N THR A 11 -7.35 -18.87 0.35
CA THR A 11 -7.41 -19.43 -1.01
C THR A 11 -5.99 -19.54 -1.56
N SER A 12 -5.78 -20.41 -2.56
CA SER A 12 -4.45 -20.58 -3.17
C SER A 12 -3.86 -19.25 -3.69
N GLU A 13 -4.72 -18.36 -4.20
CA GLU A 13 -4.32 -17.02 -4.65
C GLU A 13 -3.92 -16.11 -3.48
N GLN A 14 -4.68 -16.14 -2.38
CA GLN A 14 -4.35 -15.38 -1.17
C GLN A 14 -3.06 -15.89 -0.52
N GLN A 15 -2.82 -17.20 -0.53
CA GLN A 15 -1.57 -17.78 -0.03
C GLN A 15 -0.38 -17.36 -0.89
N ALA A 16 -0.51 -17.43 -2.22
CA ALA A 16 0.56 -16.98 -3.11
C ALA A 16 0.89 -15.49 -2.92
N GLU A 17 -0.13 -14.64 -2.69
CA GLU A 17 0.10 -13.24 -2.39
C GLU A 17 0.71 -13.03 -1.00
N ALA A 18 0.28 -13.79 0.02
CA ALA A 18 0.89 -13.75 1.33
C ALA A 18 2.38 -14.13 1.28
N ASP A 19 2.75 -15.15 0.52
CA ASP A 19 4.14 -15.59 0.34
C ASP A 19 4.97 -14.50 -0.38
N ARG A 20 4.42 -13.88 -1.43
CA ARG A 20 5.08 -12.76 -2.13
C ARG A 20 5.28 -11.55 -1.22
N LEU A 21 4.25 -11.17 -0.48
CA LEU A 21 4.35 -10.07 0.48
C LEU A 21 5.38 -10.42 1.54
N PHE A 22 5.32 -11.60 2.15
CA PHE A 22 6.27 -12.02 3.17
C PHE A 22 7.72 -11.95 2.69
N ALA A 23 8.02 -12.39 1.47
CA ALA A 23 9.35 -12.27 0.89
C ALA A 23 9.79 -10.79 0.74
N ALA A 24 8.91 -9.92 0.25
CA ALA A 24 9.20 -8.49 0.11
C ALA A 24 9.40 -7.81 1.48
N LEU A 25 8.56 -8.13 2.47
CA LEU A 25 8.64 -7.59 3.82
C LEU A 25 9.93 -7.98 4.53
N GLN A 26 10.38 -9.23 4.38
CA GLN A 26 11.64 -9.66 4.97
C GLN A 26 12.80 -8.81 4.47
N GLN A 27 12.87 -8.53 3.16
CA GLN A 27 13.91 -7.69 2.58
C GLN A 27 13.79 -6.24 3.03
N ALA A 28 12.58 -5.67 2.99
CA ALA A 28 12.34 -4.27 3.35
C ALA A 28 12.60 -3.94 4.83
N ALA A 29 12.52 -4.95 5.71
CA ALA A 29 12.70 -4.82 7.15
C ALA A 29 14.12 -5.14 7.64
N VAL A 30 15.03 -5.67 6.80
CA VAL A 30 16.38 -6.12 7.25
C VAL A 30 17.13 -5.04 8.01
N ASP A 31 17.17 -3.82 7.46
CA ASP A 31 17.91 -2.71 8.05
C ASP A 31 17.26 -2.21 9.34
N ASP A 32 15.92 -2.11 9.38
CA ASP A 32 15.17 -1.72 10.58
C ASP A 32 15.36 -2.74 11.71
N LEU A 33 15.34 -4.04 11.38
CA LEU A 33 15.58 -5.11 12.33
C LEU A 33 17.03 -5.09 12.84
N ARG A 34 17.99 -4.71 11.99
CA ARG A 34 19.39 -4.52 12.40
C ARG A 34 19.52 -3.34 13.36
N GLU A 35 18.89 -2.22 13.06
CA GLU A 35 18.86 -1.04 13.91
C GLU A 35 18.23 -1.38 15.27
N LEU A 36 17.09 -2.05 15.28
CA LEU A 36 16.43 -2.50 16.50
C LEU A 36 17.32 -3.43 17.33
N ALA A 37 17.98 -4.40 16.70
CA ALA A 37 18.89 -5.31 17.38
C ALA A 37 20.08 -4.57 17.99
N ASN A 38 20.70 -3.64 17.25
CA ASN A 38 21.79 -2.82 17.75
C ASN A 38 21.34 -1.94 18.92
N LEU A 39 20.18 -1.28 18.81
CA LEU A 39 19.60 -0.47 19.87
C LEU A 39 19.48 -1.31 21.15
N LEU A 40 18.82 -2.47 21.07
CA LEU A 40 18.57 -3.33 22.22
C LEU A 40 19.85 -3.91 22.82
N ALA A 41 20.86 -4.24 22.00
CA ALA A 41 22.14 -4.73 22.48
C ALA A 41 22.93 -3.70 23.32
N THR A 42 22.65 -2.41 23.16
CA THR A 42 23.29 -1.34 23.96
C THR A 42 22.62 -1.07 25.29
N LYS A 43 21.48 -1.72 25.58
CA LYS A 43 20.66 -1.46 26.77
C LYS A 43 20.89 -2.53 27.83
N ASN A 44 20.77 -2.10 29.09
CA ASN A 44 20.77 -2.98 30.25
C ASN A 44 19.35 -3.01 30.86
N ASP A 45 19.06 -3.98 31.72
CA ASP A 45 17.71 -4.21 32.25
C ASP A 45 17.09 -2.98 32.94
N SER A 46 17.91 -2.03 33.41
CA SER A 46 17.47 -0.79 34.04
C SER A 46 17.14 0.36 33.08
N ASN A 47 17.47 0.28 31.79
CA ASN A 47 17.17 1.30 30.78
C ASN A 47 16.41 0.78 29.54
N THR A 48 15.88 -0.44 29.62
CA THR A 48 15.08 -1.08 28.56
C THR A 48 13.76 -0.35 28.28
N PHE A 49 13.17 0.30 29.29
CA PHE A 49 11.87 0.97 29.19
C PHE A 49 11.99 2.49 29.22
N GLY A 50 10.91 3.19 28.88
CA GLY A 50 10.88 4.65 28.77
C GLY A 50 11.30 5.09 27.36
N ALA A 51 12.34 5.92 27.25
CA ALA A 51 12.79 6.44 25.95
C ALA A 51 13.12 5.32 24.94
N THR A 52 13.79 4.27 25.40
CA THR A 52 14.10 3.09 24.58
C THR A 52 12.84 2.43 24.01
N GLU A 53 11.77 2.32 24.79
CA GLU A 53 10.51 1.72 24.34
C GLU A 53 9.88 2.51 23.19
N TYR A 54 9.88 3.84 23.27
CA TYR A 54 9.37 4.68 22.20
C TYR A 54 10.18 4.52 20.92
N THR A 55 11.51 4.47 21.01
CA THR A 55 12.36 4.20 19.83
C THR A 55 12.07 2.82 19.24
N VAL A 56 11.90 1.78 20.08
CA VAL A 56 11.50 0.44 19.60
C VAL A 56 10.16 0.49 18.87
N ARG A 57 9.17 1.20 19.43
CA ARG A 57 7.85 1.37 18.81
C ARG A 57 7.96 2.09 17.46
N ASP A 58 8.76 3.14 17.37
CA ASP A 58 8.93 3.90 16.13
C ASP A 58 9.53 3.02 15.02
N ILE A 59 10.55 2.22 15.34
CA ILE A 59 11.16 1.28 14.38
C ILE A 59 10.12 0.24 13.91
N VAL A 60 9.37 -0.36 14.84
CA VAL A 60 8.35 -1.37 14.51
C VAL A 60 7.19 -0.77 13.69
N LEU A 61 6.77 0.45 14.01
CA LEU A 61 5.75 1.16 13.23
C LEU A 61 6.26 1.53 11.84
N GLY A 62 7.55 1.85 11.70
CA GLY A 62 8.22 2.03 10.40
C GLY A 62 8.13 0.78 9.53
N ILE A 63 8.44 -0.39 10.09
CA ILE A 63 8.27 -1.68 9.41
C ILE A 63 6.81 -1.89 8.98
N GLY A 64 5.85 -1.59 9.86
CA GLY A 64 4.42 -1.68 9.57
C GLY A 64 3.99 -0.76 8.42
N ALA A 65 4.53 0.46 8.36
CA ALA A 65 4.27 1.40 7.28
C ALA A 65 4.79 0.89 5.93
N LYS A 66 6.03 0.35 5.90
CA LYS A 66 6.58 -0.32 4.70
C LYS A 66 5.70 -1.49 4.26
N ALA A 67 5.16 -2.24 5.22
CA ALA A 67 4.29 -3.37 4.91
C ALA A 67 2.99 -2.96 4.22
N LEU A 68 2.35 -1.89 4.68
CA LEU A 68 1.18 -1.33 4.02
C LEU A 68 1.51 -0.80 2.62
N GLN A 69 2.67 -0.16 2.43
CA GLN A 69 3.11 0.32 1.13
C GLN A 69 3.24 -0.83 0.12
N HIS A 70 3.96 -1.90 0.47
CA HIS A 70 4.12 -3.06 -0.42
C HIS A 70 2.79 -3.74 -0.76
N ALA A 71 1.88 -3.88 0.21
CA ALA A 71 0.56 -4.43 -0.03
C ALA A 71 -0.27 -3.58 -1.00
N LEU A 72 -0.10 -2.26 -1.01
CA LEU A 72 -0.79 -1.35 -1.93
C LEU A 72 -0.15 -1.35 -3.32
N GLU A 73 1.16 -1.46 -3.43
CA GLU A 73 1.87 -1.56 -4.71
C GLU A 73 1.50 -2.82 -5.48
N GLY A 74 1.38 -3.96 -4.79
CA GLY A 74 0.92 -5.22 -5.38
C GLY A 74 -0.49 -5.12 -5.99
N ARG A 75 -1.42 -4.45 -5.27
CA ARG A 75 -2.80 -4.24 -5.74
C ARG A 75 -2.92 -3.30 -6.92
N LYS A 76 -2.11 -2.23 -6.96
CA LYS A 76 -2.12 -1.26 -8.09
C LYS A 76 -1.73 -1.91 -9.43
N LYS A 77 -0.94 -2.99 -9.42
CA LYS A 77 -0.53 -3.71 -10.65
C LYS A 77 -1.63 -4.60 -11.26
N GLY A 78 -2.76 -4.82 -10.58
CA GLY A 78 -3.86 -5.69 -11.06
C GLY A 78 -5.07 -4.97 -11.67
N GLY A 79 -5.08 -3.63 -11.72
CA GLY A 79 -6.29 -2.85 -11.99
C GLY A 79 -6.71 -2.66 -13.46
N THR A 80 -5.93 -3.14 -14.45
CA THR A 80 -6.20 -2.82 -15.86
C THR A 80 -6.10 -4.04 -16.78
N THR A 81 -7.01 -5.00 -16.62
CA THR A 81 -7.06 -6.19 -17.49
C THR A 81 -8.07 -6.04 -18.64
N VAL A 82 -8.89 -5.00 -18.66
CA VAL A 82 -9.90 -4.80 -19.71
C VAL A 82 -9.65 -3.50 -20.46
N PRO A 83 -9.48 -3.53 -21.80
CA PRO A 83 -9.50 -2.33 -22.62
C PRO A 83 -10.81 -1.57 -22.35
N ARG A 84 -10.69 -0.27 -22.10
CA ARG A 84 -11.86 0.62 -21.98
C ARG A 84 -12.63 0.55 -23.32
N PRO A 85 -13.93 0.20 -23.34
CA PRO A 85 -14.71 0.28 -24.56
C PRO A 85 -14.68 1.72 -25.10
N PRO A 86 -14.63 1.92 -26.42
CA PRO A 86 -14.62 3.25 -27.00
C PRO A 86 -15.85 4.03 -26.54
N ALA A 87 -15.65 5.30 -26.18
CA ALA A 87 -16.76 6.18 -25.83
C ALA A 87 -17.63 6.42 -27.08
N PRO A 88 -18.96 6.54 -26.94
CA PRO A 88 -19.83 6.88 -28.07
C PRO A 88 -19.41 8.22 -28.68
N THR A 89 -19.39 8.28 -30.02
CA THR A 89 -19.17 9.53 -30.75
C THR A 89 -20.28 10.52 -30.40
N ALA A 90 -19.90 11.73 -30.00
CA ALA A 90 -20.87 12.79 -29.70
C ALA A 90 -21.72 13.11 -30.96
N PRO A 91 -23.03 13.36 -30.80
CA PRO A 91 -23.88 13.77 -31.91
C PRO A 91 -23.42 15.13 -32.46
N ARG A 92 -23.64 15.34 -33.76
CA ARG A 92 -23.32 16.61 -34.43
C ARG A 92 -24.09 17.77 -33.75
N PRO A 93 -23.44 18.93 -33.53
CA PRO A 93 -24.14 20.11 -33.04
C PRO A 93 -25.21 20.55 -34.05
N PRO A 94 -26.32 21.15 -33.57
CA PRO A 94 -27.34 21.72 -34.45
C PRO A 94 -26.72 22.77 -35.37
N ARG A 95 -27.19 22.84 -36.62
CA ARG A 95 -26.78 23.86 -37.59
C ARG A 95 -27.22 25.23 -37.06
N SER A 96 -26.27 26.14 -36.87
CA SER A 96 -26.58 27.56 -36.68
C SER A 96 -27.07 28.15 -38.00
N THR A 97 -28.24 28.78 -37.97
CA THR A 97 -28.68 29.71 -39.01
C THR A 97 -28.13 31.09 -38.68
N ALA A 98 -27.38 31.68 -39.61
CA ALA A 98 -27.01 33.09 -39.50
C ALA A 98 -28.31 33.91 -39.58
N GLY A 99 -28.61 34.67 -38.54
CA GLY A 99 -29.71 35.63 -38.56
C GLY A 99 -29.45 36.67 -39.65
N GLU A 100 -30.47 36.93 -40.48
CA GLU A 100 -30.39 37.98 -41.49
C GLU A 100 -30.18 39.35 -40.84
N PRO A 101 -29.34 40.22 -41.42
CA PRO A 101 -29.14 41.57 -40.91
C PRO A 101 -30.41 42.41 -41.08
N SER A 102 -30.77 43.12 -40.02
CA SER A 102 -31.94 44.01 -39.97
C SER A 102 -31.73 45.23 -40.88
N PRO A 103 -32.70 45.62 -41.74
CA PRO A 103 -32.57 46.80 -42.59
C PRO A 103 -32.84 48.09 -41.79
N SER A 104 -32.06 49.12 -42.12
CA SER A 104 -31.94 50.44 -41.49
C SER A 104 -33.23 51.26 -41.36
#